data_AF-A0A9D7LSS8-F1
#
_entry.id   AF-A0A9D7LSS8-F1
#
_cell.length_a   1.000
_cell.length_b   1.000
_cell.length_c   1.000
_cell.angle_alpha   90.00
_cell.angle_beta   90.00
_cell.angle_gamma   90.00
#
_symmetry.space_group_name_H-M   'P 1'
#
loop_
_entity.id
_entity.type
_entity.pdbx_description
1 polymer ?
#
loop_
_entity_poly.entity_id
_entity_poly.type
_entity_poly.pdbx_seq_one_letter_code
_entity_poly.pdbx_strand_id
1 'polypeptide(L)'
;MKCRVLASSALLVLAGALPHAHAAKSDDGMPDAQKVRFCERVRDFALQAYYDREKGRPMKVFVEDGSAGAHITNVVIKRIYDEVQISSPKKAETLGRDTCNEMMGSKGSSE
;
A
#
# COMPACT_ATOMS: atom_id res chain seq x y z
N MET A 1 47.68 -45.22 -0.68
CA MET A 1 47.73 -44.72 -2.07
C MET A 1 46.33 -44.77 -2.67
N LYS A 2 45.98 -43.74 -3.46
CA LYS A 2 44.82 -43.56 -4.37
C LYS A 2 43.72 -42.64 -3.84
N CYS A 3 43.89 -41.36 -4.23
CA CYS A 3 42.89 -40.29 -4.24
C CYS A 3 41.73 -40.62 -5.18
N ARG A 4 40.49 -40.26 -4.82
CA ARG A 4 39.46 -39.79 -5.76
C ARG A 4 38.60 -38.69 -5.12
N VAL A 5 39.03 -37.46 -5.41
CA VAL A 5 38.27 -36.28 -5.86
C VAL A 5 36.85 -36.08 -5.29
N LEU A 6 36.75 -34.99 -4.53
CA LEU A 6 35.56 -34.25 -4.11
C LEU A 6 34.64 -33.92 -5.30
N ALA A 7 33.35 -34.21 -5.18
CA ALA A 7 32.30 -33.62 -6.00
C ALA A 7 31.13 -33.21 -5.09
N SER A 8 31.28 -32.02 -4.50
CA SER A 8 30.27 -31.31 -3.72
C SER A 8 29.10 -30.91 -4.63
N SER A 9 27.97 -31.61 -4.50
CA SER A 9 26.71 -31.20 -5.12
C SER A 9 25.97 -30.24 -4.20
N ALA A 10 26.26 -28.95 -4.32
CA ALA A 10 25.46 -27.89 -3.72
C ALA A 10 24.35 -27.47 -4.71
N LEU A 11 23.15 -28.03 -4.55
CA LEU A 11 21.93 -27.46 -5.15
C LEU A 11 21.26 -26.56 -4.10
N LEU A 12 21.55 -25.27 -4.16
CA LEU A 12 20.69 -24.21 -3.62
C LEU A 12 20.25 -23.35 -4.79
N VAL A 13 19.01 -23.53 -5.22
CA VAL A 13 18.26 -22.46 -5.87
C VAL A 13 16.96 -22.34 -5.08
N LEU A 14 16.90 -21.30 -4.26
CA LEU A 14 15.66 -20.81 -3.67
C LEU A 14 14.67 -20.55 -4.81
N ALA A 15 13.64 -21.38 -4.90
CA ALA A 15 12.43 -21.01 -5.62
C ALA A 15 11.69 -19.97 -4.78
N GLY A 16 12.13 -18.72 -4.84
CA GLY A 16 11.34 -17.57 -4.45
C GLY A 16 10.22 -17.40 -5.47
N ALA A 17 9.18 -18.22 -5.36
CA ALA A 17 7.97 -18.05 -6.14
C ALA A 17 7.22 -16.83 -5.58
N LEU A 18 7.42 -15.70 -6.25
CA LEU A 18 6.50 -14.57 -6.29
C LEU A 18 5.06 -15.10 -6.29
N PRO A 19 4.14 -14.59 -5.46
CA PRO A 19 2.73 -14.85 -5.69
C PRO A 19 2.37 -14.14 -7.00
N HIS A 20 2.38 -14.88 -8.10
CA HIS A 20 1.75 -14.47 -9.35
C HIS A 20 0.24 -14.43 -9.10
N ALA A 21 -0.21 -13.32 -8.51
CA ALA A 21 -1.63 -13.00 -8.38
C ALA A 21 -2.15 -12.53 -9.74
N HIS A 22 -2.36 -13.47 -10.67
CA HIS A 22 -3.15 -13.23 -11.85
C HIS A 22 -4.56 -13.79 -11.65
N ALA A 23 -5.52 -12.85 -11.65
CA ALA A 23 -6.92 -13.00 -11.96
C ALA A 23 -7.73 -13.98 -11.09
N ALA A 24 -8.21 -13.47 -9.95
CA ALA A 24 -9.57 -13.75 -9.55
C ALA A 24 -10.40 -12.48 -9.80
N LYS A 25 -11.19 -12.47 -10.89
CA LYS A 25 -12.47 -11.75 -10.89
C LYS A 25 -13.39 -12.53 -9.95
N SER A 26 -13.23 -12.28 -8.67
CA SER A 26 -14.22 -12.67 -7.67
C SER A 26 -14.82 -11.37 -7.18
N ASP A 27 -16.09 -11.16 -7.50
CA ASP A 27 -16.97 -10.19 -6.84
C ASP A 27 -17.29 -10.66 -5.40
N ASP A 28 -16.25 -11.07 -4.67
CA ASP A 28 -16.25 -11.22 -3.23
C ASP A 28 -15.37 -10.09 -2.73
N GLY A 29 -15.98 -9.07 -2.13
CA GLY A 29 -15.26 -7.91 -1.61
C GLY A 29 -14.03 -8.32 -0.80
N MET A 30 -12.98 -7.50 -0.86
CA MET A 30 -11.76 -7.66 -0.07
C MET A 30 -12.13 -8.03 1.40
N PRO A 31 -11.63 -9.13 1.99
CA PRO A 31 -11.91 -9.46 3.38
C PRO A 31 -11.54 -8.30 4.31
N ASP A 32 -12.27 -8.10 5.40
CA ASP A 32 -12.10 -6.89 6.22
C ASP A 32 -10.68 -6.73 6.78
N ALA A 33 -10.02 -7.84 7.16
CA ALA A 33 -8.61 -7.81 7.56
C ALA A 33 -7.67 -7.32 6.45
N GLN A 34 -8.01 -7.61 5.19
CA GLN A 34 -7.25 -7.12 4.03
C GLN A 34 -7.58 -5.64 3.75
N LYS A 35 -8.84 -5.20 3.93
CA LYS A 35 -9.22 -3.77 3.85
C LYS A 35 -8.46 -2.93 4.87
N VAL A 36 -8.35 -3.39 6.12
CA VAL A 36 -7.60 -2.70 7.17
C VAL A 36 -6.13 -2.56 6.76
N ARG A 37 -5.47 -3.63 6.33
CA ARG A 37 -4.07 -3.58 5.88
C ARG A 37 -3.89 -2.65 4.67
N PHE A 38 -4.85 -2.63 3.76
CA PHE A 38 -4.86 -1.71 2.64
C PHE A 38 -4.97 -0.26 3.12
N CYS A 39 -5.88 0.05 4.05
CA CYS A 39 -6.01 1.42 4.57
C CYS A 39 -4.83 1.88 5.42
N GLU A 40 -4.11 0.97 6.10
CA GLU A 40 -2.82 1.30 6.73
C GLU A 40 -1.75 1.69 5.70
N ARG A 41 -1.74 1.06 4.51
CA ARG A 41 -0.87 1.46 3.40
C ARG A 41 -1.26 2.82 2.84
N VAL A 42 -2.56 3.10 2.70
CA VAL A 42 -3.05 4.41 2.25
C VAL A 42 -2.69 5.52 3.25
N ARG A 43 -2.79 5.24 4.55
CA ARG A 43 -2.32 6.13 5.62
C ARG A 43 -0.84 6.50 5.45
N ASP A 44 0.02 5.53 5.15
CA ASP A 44 1.45 5.79 4.94
C ASP A 44 1.69 6.72 3.73
N PHE A 45 0.91 6.58 2.66
CA PHE A 45 0.97 7.51 1.53
C PHE A 45 0.44 8.90 1.87
N ALA A 46 -0.57 9.02 2.73
CA ALA A 46 -1.05 10.31 3.23
C ALA A 46 0.05 11.04 4.01
N LEU A 47 0.77 10.31 4.87
CA LEU A 47 1.89 10.84 5.63
C LEU A 47 3.04 11.28 4.71
N GLN A 48 3.35 10.48 3.69
CA GLN A 48 4.36 10.86 2.70
C GLN A 48 3.95 12.13 1.93
N ALA A 49 2.70 12.20 1.48
CA ALA A 49 2.17 13.37 0.78
C ALA A 49 2.23 14.64 1.64
N TYR A 50 1.94 14.52 2.95
CA TYR A 50 2.08 15.63 3.88
C TYR A 50 3.52 16.14 3.91
N TYR A 51 4.50 15.26 4.11
CA TYR A 51 5.90 15.68 4.14
C TYR A 51 6.41 16.22 2.80
N ASP A 52 5.93 15.68 1.68
CA ASP A 52 6.29 16.19 0.36
C ASP A 52 5.69 17.60 0.16
N ARG A 53 4.44 17.83 0.54
CA ARG A 53 3.80 19.17 0.52
C ARG A 53 4.54 20.17 1.40
N GLU A 54 4.86 19.83 2.65
CA GLU A 54 5.59 20.70 3.59
C GLU A 54 6.98 21.09 3.06
N LYS A 55 7.59 20.23 2.23
CA LYS A 55 8.87 20.49 1.58
C LYS A 55 8.74 21.22 0.24
N GLY A 56 7.53 21.63 -0.15
CA GLY A 56 7.25 22.28 -1.43
C GLY A 56 7.44 21.37 -2.65
N ARG A 57 7.41 20.05 -2.45
CA ARG A 57 7.57 19.08 -3.56
C ARG A 57 6.26 18.94 -4.33
N PRO A 58 6.34 18.72 -5.65
CA PRO A 58 5.15 18.50 -6.46
C PRO A 58 4.39 17.27 -5.98
N MET A 59 3.07 17.33 -6.08
CA MET A 59 2.19 16.21 -5.79
C MET A 59 2.54 15.02 -6.68
N LYS A 60 2.64 13.84 -6.08
CA LYS A 60 2.89 12.58 -6.79
C LYS A 60 1.65 11.70 -6.67
N VAL A 61 1.01 11.43 -7.79
CA VAL A 61 -0.15 10.55 -7.88
C VAL A 61 0.23 9.26 -8.62
N PHE A 62 -0.49 8.19 -8.31
CA PHE A 62 -0.40 6.92 -9.02
C PHE A 62 -1.10 7.01 -10.37
N VAL A 63 -0.69 6.19 -11.33
CA VAL A 63 -1.41 6.03 -12.59
C VAL A 63 -2.74 5.34 -12.30
N GLU A 64 -3.85 5.92 -12.74
CA GLU A 64 -5.17 5.28 -12.64
C GLU A 64 -5.20 4.07 -13.59
N ASP A 65 -5.22 2.88 -13.01
CA ASP A 65 -5.23 1.59 -13.71
C ASP A 65 -6.60 0.88 -13.62
N GLY A 66 -7.62 1.58 -13.10
CA GLY A 66 -8.94 1.03 -12.81
C GLY A 66 -9.03 0.29 -11.48
N SER A 67 -7.94 0.17 -10.71
CA SER A 67 -7.98 -0.39 -9.37
C SER A 67 -8.50 0.61 -8.34
N ALA A 68 -9.24 0.10 -7.35
CA ALA A 68 -9.61 0.89 -6.18
C ALA A 68 -8.38 1.40 -5.42
N GLY A 69 -7.26 0.66 -5.49
CA GLY A 69 -6.00 0.98 -4.84
C GLY A 69 -5.42 2.31 -5.27
N ALA A 70 -5.17 2.45 -6.58
CA ALA A 70 -4.63 3.68 -7.16
C ALA A 70 -5.61 4.85 -6.95
N HIS A 71 -6.90 4.59 -7.19
CA HIS A 71 -7.95 5.60 -7.07
C HIS A 71 -8.06 6.20 -5.66
N ILE A 72 -8.24 5.36 -4.64
CA ILE A 72 -8.39 5.80 -3.24
C ILE A 72 -7.14 6.55 -2.78
N THR A 73 -5.95 6.03 -3.09
CA THR A 73 -4.70 6.66 -2.70
C THR A 73 -4.56 8.05 -3.33
N ASN A 74 -4.95 8.20 -4.60
CA ASN A 74 -4.92 9.49 -5.28
C ASN A 74 -5.91 10.50 -4.71
N VAL A 75 -7.12 10.07 -4.30
CA VAL A 75 -8.07 10.94 -3.60
C VAL A 75 -7.46 11.49 -2.30
N VAL A 76 -6.84 10.62 -1.50
CA VAL A 76 -6.19 11.02 -0.25
C VAL A 76 -5.05 11.99 -0.49
N ILE A 77 -4.15 11.70 -1.44
CA ILE A 77 -3.01 12.57 -1.76
C ILE A 77 -3.49 13.96 -2.21
N LYS A 78 -4.52 14.03 -3.06
CA LYS A 78 -5.11 15.30 -3.51
C LYS A 78 -5.63 16.12 -2.33
N ARG A 79 -6.43 15.49 -1.45
CA ARG A 79 -6.93 16.16 -0.24
C ARG A 79 -5.81 16.70 0.65
N ILE A 80 -4.72 15.95 0.84
CA ILE A 80 -3.59 16.42 1.64
C ILE A 80 -2.97 17.71 1.07
N TYR A 81 -2.87 17.83 -0.25
CA TYR A 81 -2.32 19.04 -0.89
C TYR A 81 -3.32 20.19 -0.96
N ASP A 82 -4.61 19.90 -1.14
CA ASP A 82 -5.66 20.90 -1.30
C ASP A 82 -6.14 21.46 0.06
N GLU A 83 -6.12 20.66 1.12
CA GLU A 83 -6.63 21.04 2.44
C GLU A 83 -5.57 21.73 3.31
N VAL A 84 -5.73 23.06 3.46
CA VAL A 84 -4.88 23.92 4.31
C VAL A 84 -4.91 23.51 5.80
N GLN A 85 -5.94 22.81 6.26
CA GLN A 85 -6.13 22.46 7.67
C GLN A 85 -5.35 21.23 8.16
N ILE A 86 -4.72 20.46 7.26
CA ILE A 86 -3.83 19.34 7.64
C ILE A 86 -2.52 19.92 8.16
N SER A 87 -2.52 20.35 9.41
CA SER A 87 -1.42 21.09 10.04
C SER A 87 -0.41 20.19 10.77
N SER A 88 -0.55 18.87 10.69
CA SER A 88 0.34 17.94 11.37
C SER A 88 0.38 16.57 10.70
N PRO A 89 1.48 15.81 10.88
CA PRO A 89 1.59 14.42 10.43
C PRO A 89 0.42 13.55 10.91
N LYS A 90 0.02 13.73 12.18
CA LYS A 90 -1.05 12.93 12.78
C LYS A 90 -2.40 13.15 12.12
N LYS A 91 -2.71 14.40 11.73
CA LYS A 91 -3.94 14.70 10.98
C LYS A 91 -3.91 14.08 9.59
N ALA A 92 -2.75 14.04 8.93
CA ALA A 92 -2.59 13.40 7.62
C ALA A 92 -2.85 11.88 7.70
N GLU A 93 -2.30 11.21 8.73
CA GLU A 93 -2.57 9.79 8.98
C GLU A 93 -4.06 9.51 9.17
N THR A 94 -4.71 10.28 10.05
CA THR A 94 -6.15 10.13 10.33
C THR A 94 -6.97 10.36 9.06
N LEU A 95 -6.71 11.44 8.31
CA LEU A 95 -7.40 11.71 7.05
C LEU A 95 -7.27 10.54 6.07
N GLY A 96 -6.05 10.02 5.89
CA GLY A 96 -5.80 8.93 4.94
C GLY A 96 -6.54 7.65 5.32
N ARG A 97 -6.49 7.27 6.60
CA ARG A 97 -7.19 6.07 7.09
C ARG A 97 -8.71 6.22 7.00
N ASP A 98 -9.24 7.35 7.43
CA ASP A 98 -10.69 7.57 7.50
C ASP A 98 -11.29 7.66 6.09
N THR A 99 -10.63 8.38 5.17
CA THR A 99 -11.03 8.45 3.76
C THR A 99 -10.99 7.07 3.09
N CYS A 100 -9.94 6.28 3.35
CA CYS A 100 -9.86 4.93 2.82
C CYS A 100 -10.99 4.03 3.35
N ASN A 101 -11.22 4.06 4.66
CA ASN A 101 -12.28 3.27 5.29
C ASN A 101 -13.66 3.60 4.73
N GLU A 102 -13.95 4.89 4.57
CA GLU A 102 -15.19 5.38 3.95
C GLU A 102 -15.35 4.84 2.52
N MET A 103 -14.31 4.97 1.68
CA MET A 103 -14.36 4.52 0.28
C MET A 103 -14.40 2.99 0.12
N MET A 104 -13.82 2.25 1.06
CA MET A 104 -13.83 0.78 1.07
C MET A 104 -15.12 0.20 1.67
N GLY A 105 -16.02 1.05 2.19
CA GLY A 105 -17.19 0.61 2.94
C GLY A 105 -16.84 -0.17 4.22
N SER A 106 -15.59 -0.08 4.69
CA SER A 106 -15.19 -0.65 5.97
C SER A 106 -15.41 0.40 7.05
N LYS A 107 -16.33 0.12 7.97
CA LYS A 107 -16.30 0.79 9.27
C LYS A 107 -15.01 0.33 9.93
N GLY A 108 -13.96 1.16 9.89
CA GLY A 108 -12.67 0.84 10.46
C GLY A 108 -12.87 0.17 11.80
N SER A 109 -12.36 -1.06 11.95
CA SER A 109 -12.57 -1.90 13.14
C SER A 109 -12.24 -1.07 14.37
N SER A 110 -13.29 -0.59 15.04
CA SER A 110 -13.23 -0.04 16.38
C SER A 110 -13.67 -1.18 17.27
N GLU A 111 -12.74 -2.08 17.54
CA GLU A 111 -12.80 -3.03 18.65
C GLU A 111 -11.54 -2.85 19.49
#